data_AF-A0A2A5HHU8-F1
#
_entry.id   AF-A0A2A5HHU8-F1
#
_cell.length_a   1.000
_cell.length_b   1.000
_cell.length_c   1.000
_cell.angle_alpha   90.00
_cell.angle_beta   90.00
_cell.angle_gamma   90.00
#
_symmetry.space_group_name_H-M   'P 1'
#
loop_
_entity.id
_entity.type
_entity.pdbx_description
1 polymer ?
#
loop_
_entity_poly.entity_id
_entity_poly.type
_entity_poly.pdbx_seq_one_letter_code
_entity_poly.pdbx_strand_id
1 'polypeptide(L)'
;MKKLFYIFVVKIFFLSSLYSQNASSNYDSLKNDAQVNIGDITVIEFIEALIVNERKKDEISVLLVSGTADSNWIKKSDVEFLMSLIDSKQDAKCIFNINASFVPKGRSTIGDHAIRLIEVYKSKKEFPDEFLICPKYNRKKRKEIKKWWLLEKDK
;
A
#
# COMPACT_ATOMS: atom_id res chain seq x y z
N MET A 1 -37.34 7.03 -59.46
CA MET A 1 -36.19 6.11 -59.31
C MET A 1 -34.90 6.92 -59.24
N LYS A 2 -34.28 6.99 -58.05
CA LYS A 2 -32.82 6.92 -57.78
C LYS A 2 -32.59 7.46 -56.37
N LYS A 3 -32.18 6.54 -55.50
CA LYS A 3 -31.80 6.76 -54.11
C LYS A 3 -30.56 7.67 -54.08
N LEU A 4 -30.54 8.66 -53.20
CA LEU A 4 -29.29 9.07 -52.55
C LEU A 4 -29.57 9.25 -51.07
N PHE A 5 -29.17 8.20 -50.35
CA PHE A 5 -28.89 8.19 -48.93
C PHE A 5 -27.88 9.30 -48.62
N TYR A 6 -28.19 10.20 -47.70
CA TYR A 6 -27.14 10.89 -46.96
C TYR A 6 -27.42 10.76 -45.47
N ILE A 7 -26.49 10.04 -44.86
CA ILE A 7 -26.42 9.60 -43.49
C ILE A 7 -26.08 10.82 -42.63
N PHE A 8 -27.01 11.28 -41.79
CA PHE A 8 -26.76 12.33 -40.79
C PHE A 8 -26.27 11.65 -39.50
N VAL A 9 -25.02 11.18 -39.50
CA VAL A 9 -24.37 10.55 -38.34
C VAL A 9 -23.52 11.59 -37.61
N VAL A 10 -23.99 11.93 -36.41
CA VAL A 10 -23.22 12.17 -35.19
C VAL A 10 -22.10 13.22 -35.29
N LYS A 11 -22.44 14.46 -34.93
CA LYS A 11 -21.51 15.40 -34.28
C LYS A 11 -21.90 15.56 -32.81
N ILE A 12 -21.56 14.56 -32.01
CA ILE A 12 -21.30 14.77 -30.58
C ILE A 12 -19.84 14.37 -30.40
N PHE A 13 -18.95 15.28 -30.82
CA PHE A 13 -17.56 15.21 -30.45
C PHE A 13 -17.47 15.61 -28.98
N PHE A 14 -17.24 14.59 -28.16
CA PHE A 14 -16.75 14.62 -26.79
C PHE A 14 -15.98 15.90 -26.44
N LEU A 15 -16.59 16.78 -25.64
CA LEU A 15 -15.85 17.66 -24.73
C LEU A 15 -15.69 16.94 -23.39
N SER A 16 -14.74 16.01 -23.32
CA SER A 16 -14.22 15.53 -22.04
C SER A 16 -12.86 14.88 -22.22
N SER A 17 -11.83 15.67 -22.51
CA SER A 17 -10.46 15.23 -22.20
C SER A 17 -9.51 16.42 -22.06
N LEU A 18 -9.65 17.18 -20.99
CA LEU A 18 -8.53 17.95 -20.43
C LEU A 18 -8.50 17.73 -18.92
N TYR A 19 -8.30 16.48 -18.51
CA TYR A 19 -7.90 16.14 -17.15
C TYR A 19 -7.15 14.81 -17.13
N SER A 20 -6.04 14.70 -17.87
CA SER A 20 -5.06 13.64 -17.57
C SER A 20 -3.76 13.85 -18.35
N GLN A 21 -2.85 14.68 -17.82
CA GLN A 21 -1.42 14.59 -18.19
C GLN A 21 -0.44 14.78 -17.01
N ASN A 22 -0.90 15.08 -15.79
CA ASN A 22 0.01 15.30 -14.65
C ASN A 22 0.20 14.07 -13.72
N ALA A 23 -0.47 12.95 -13.98
CA ALA A 23 -0.27 11.71 -13.21
C ALA A 23 0.91 10.87 -13.73
N SER A 24 1.20 10.96 -15.04
CA SER A 24 2.17 10.11 -15.74
C SER A 24 3.63 10.41 -15.35
N SER A 25 4.01 11.67 -15.13
CA SER A 25 5.41 12.02 -14.87
C SER A 25 5.88 11.64 -13.45
N ASN A 26 4.97 11.49 -12.49
CA ASN A 26 5.32 11.05 -11.13
C ASN A 26 5.61 9.55 -11.07
N TYR A 27 4.94 8.74 -11.90
CA TYR A 27 5.07 7.28 -11.91
C TYR A 27 6.42 6.82 -12.46
N ASP A 28 6.95 7.47 -13.49
CA ASP A 28 8.26 7.13 -14.08
C ASP A 28 9.46 7.35 -13.12
N SER A 29 9.26 8.13 -12.04
CA SER A 29 10.26 8.36 -10.98
C SER A 29 10.31 7.25 -9.91
N LEU A 30 9.32 6.35 -9.89
CA LEU A 30 9.21 5.21 -8.96
C LEU A 30 10.05 4.04 -9.48
N LYS A 31 11.35 4.28 -9.60
CA LYS A 31 12.28 3.42 -10.34
C LYS A 31 12.96 2.43 -9.40
N ASN A 32 12.21 1.48 -8.83
CA ASN A 32 12.68 0.19 -8.27
C ASN A 32 11.56 -0.76 -7.78
N ASP A 33 10.30 -0.49 -8.10
CA ASP A 33 9.22 -0.93 -7.22
C ASP A 33 8.53 -2.20 -7.72
N ALA A 34 8.78 -3.30 -7.01
CA ALA A 34 8.01 -4.52 -7.14
C ALA A 34 6.51 -4.19 -6.99
N GLN A 35 5.69 -4.67 -7.91
CA GLN A 35 4.25 -4.62 -7.80
C GLN A 35 3.75 -5.91 -7.15
N VAL A 36 2.85 -5.78 -6.19
CA VAL A 36 2.17 -6.93 -5.59
C VAL A 36 0.65 -6.78 -5.69
N ASN A 37 -0.02 -7.90 -5.88
CA ASN A 37 -1.45 -8.00 -5.59
C ASN A 37 -1.59 -8.54 -4.17
N ILE A 38 -2.20 -7.75 -3.29
CA ILE A 38 -2.27 -8.09 -1.87
C ILE A 38 -3.09 -9.36 -1.60
N GLY A 39 -4.09 -9.63 -2.45
CA GLY A 39 -4.93 -10.83 -2.32
C GLY A 39 -4.22 -12.13 -2.68
N ASP A 40 -3.07 -12.05 -3.36
CA ASP A 40 -2.35 -13.21 -3.90
C ASP A 40 -1.11 -13.59 -3.06
N ILE A 41 -0.83 -12.85 -1.99
CA ILE A 41 0.37 -13.04 -1.17
C ILE A 41 0.04 -13.18 0.32
N THR A 42 0.94 -13.78 1.07
CA THR A 42 0.88 -13.88 2.53
C THR A 42 1.41 -12.63 3.21
N VAL A 43 1.15 -12.50 4.53
CA VAL A 43 1.69 -11.42 5.35
C VAL A 43 3.22 -11.43 5.39
N ILE A 44 3.84 -12.62 5.38
CA ILE A 44 5.30 -12.77 5.40
C ILE A 44 5.90 -12.27 4.08
N GLU A 45 5.38 -12.75 2.94
CA GLU A 45 5.83 -12.30 1.60
C GLU A 45 5.62 -10.79 1.42
N PHE A 46 4.54 -10.24 1.97
CA PHE A 46 4.30 -8.80 1.96
C PHE A 46 5.36 -8.03 2.76
N ILE A 47 5.74 -8.50 3.95
CA ILE A 47 6.81 -7.89 4.75
C ILE A 47 8.16 -7.96 4.00
N GLU A 48 8.46 -9.08 3.34
CA GLU A 48 9.68 -9.23 2.54
C GLU A 48 9.70 -8.24 1.36
N ALA A 49 8.57 -8.07 0.67
CA ALA A 49 8.43 -7.11 -0.41
C ALA A 49 8.66 -5.65 0.05
N LEU A 50 8.41 -5.33 1.32
CA LEU A 50 8.64 -4.00 1.89
C LEU A 50 10.11 -3.72 2.22
N ILE A 51 10.99 -4.72 2.24
CA ILE A 51 12.39 -4.51 2.62
C ILE A 51 13.10 -3.61 1.60
N VAL A 52 13.87 -2.65 2.13
CA VAL A 52 14.83 -1.85 1.34
C VAL A 52 16.23 -2.34 1.68
N ASN A 53 16.90 -2.99 0.72
CA ASN A 53 18.26 -3.52 0.91
C ASN A 53 19.31 -2.41 0.89
N GLU A 54 19.16 -1.44 -0.01
CA GLU A 54 20.04 -0.28 -0.11
C GLU A 54 19.20 0.97 -0.31
N ARG A 55 19.31 1.93 0.60
CA ARG A 55 18.63 3.21 0.46
C ARG A 55 19.59 4.24 -0.10
N LYS A 56 19.37 4.68 -1.35
CA LYS A 56 20.08 5.84 -1.89
C LYS A 56 19.59 7.12 -1.22
N LYS A 57 20.53 8.05 -1.03
CA LYS A 57 20.21 9.37 -0.47
C LYS A 57 19.19 10.04 -1.40
N ASP A 58 18.11 10.54 -0.82
CA ASP A 58 17.03 11.28 -1.48
C ASP A 58 16.10 10.46 -2.41
N GLU A 59 16.21 9.13 -2.43
CA GLU A 59 15.27 8.24 -3.14
C GLU A 59 14.09 7.84 -2.26
N ILE A 60 12.88 7.90 -2.82
CA ILE A 60 11.66 7.39 -2.20
C ILE A 60 11.47 5.96 -2.72
N SER A 61 11.45 4.98 -1.82
CA SER A 61 11.14 3.59 -2.18
C SER A 61 9.67 3.31 -1.88
N VAL A 62 8.92 2.85 -2.87
CA VAL A 62 7.51 2.48 -2.67
C VAL A 62 7.24 1.04 -3.10
N LEU A 63 6.23 0.42 -2.50
CA LEU A 63 5.69 -0.83 -2.99
C LEU A 63 4.36 -0.52 -3.66
N LEU A 64 4.25 -0.83 -4.95
CA LEU A 64 3.00 -0.69 -5.68
C LEU A 64 2.08 -1.83 -5.28
N VAL A 65 0.95 -1.51 -4.67
CA VAL A 65 -0.02 -2.50 -4.21
C VAL A 65 -1.32 -2.35 -5.00
N SER A 66 -1.84 -3.49 -5.44
CA SER A 66 -3.14 -3.62 -6.08
C SER A 66 -4.00 -4.64 -5.34
N GLY A 67 -5.30 -4.61 -5.60
CA GLY A 67 -6.28 -5.46 -4.92
C GLY A 67 -6.56 -5.04 -3.48
N THR A 68 -7.39 -5.84 -2.82
CA THR A 68 -7.75 -5.71 -1.40
C THR A 68 -7.77 -7.11 -0.80
N ALA A 69 -7.16 -7.26 0.38
CA ALA A 69 -7.22 -8.45 1.18
C ALA A 69 -8.31 -8.30 2.24
N ASP A 70 -9.04 -9.38 2.49
CA ASP A 70 -10.14 -9.38 3.46
C ASP A 70 -9.64 -9.24 4.91
N SER A 71 -10.58 -9.07 5.85
CA SER A 71 -10.27 -8.85 7.27
C SER A 71 -9.71 -10.08 8.01
N ASN A 72 -9.70 -11.25 7.38
CA ASN A 72 -9.12 -12.51 7.89
C ASN A 72 -7.76 -12.83 7.26
N TRP A 73 -7.27 -12.00 6.34
CA TRP A 73 -5.98 -12.18 5.70
C TRP A 73 -4.82 -12.27 6.69
N ILE A 74 -4.84 -11.44 7.74
CA ILE A 74 -3.87 -11.50 8.83
C ILE A 74 -4.40 -12.47 9.90
N LYS A 75 -3.68 -13.56 10.14
CA LYS A 75 -4.01 -14.57 11.15
C LYS A 75 -3.26 -14.29 12.45
N LYS A 76 -3.67 -14.95 13.54
CA LYS A 76 -2.98 -14.84 14.84
C LYS A 76 -1.50 -15.27 14.76
N SER A 77 -1.17 -16.31 13.98
CA SER A 77 0.21 -16.73 13.72
C SER A 77 1.03 -15.65 13.00
N ASP A 78 0.40 -14.88 12.11
CA ASP A 78 1.06 -13.76 11.46
C ASP A 78 1.30 -12.62 12.46
N VAL A 79 0.39 -12.41 13.42
CA VAL A 79 0.60 -11.44 14.51
C VAL A 79 1.80 -11.82 15.37
N GLU A 80 2.01 -13.11 15.67
CA GLU A 80 3.22 -13.57 16.37
C GLU A 80 4.51 -13.21 15.61
N PHE A 81 4.51 -13.48 14.30
CA PHE A 81 5.60 -13.08 13.41
C PHE A 81 5.80 -11.56 13.41
N LEU A 82 4.75 -10.78 13.19
CA LEU A 82 4.79 -9.31 13.20
C LEU A 82 5.27 -8.76 14.54
N MET A 83 4.88 -9.38 15.65
CA MET A 83 5.33 -9.03 17.01
C MET A 83 6.84 -9.18 17.18
N SER A 84 7.47 -10.14 16.49
CA SER A 84 8.94 -10.28 16.47
C SER A 84 9.64 -9.13 15.73
N LEU A 85 8.94 -8.45 14.82
CA LEU A 85 9.49 -7.40 13.98
C LEU A 85 9.25 -5.99 14.52
N ILE A 86 8.41 -5.80 15.55
CA ILE A 86 7.92 -4.46 15.92
C ILE A 86 9.00 -3.48 16.32
N ASP A 87 10.17 -3.93 16.78
CA ASP A 87 11.27 -3.02 17.13
C ASP A 87 12.25 -2.80 15.98
N SER A 88 12.08 -3.49 14.85
CA SER A 88 12.96 -3.41 13.69
C SER A 88 13.10 -1.97 13.20
N LYS A 89 14.36 -1.57 13.05
CA LYS A 89 14.78 -0.29 12.47
C LYS A 89 15.20 -0.44 11.01
N GLN A 90 15.06 -1.64 10.45
CA GLN A 90 15.30 -1.88 9.04
C GLN A 90 14.37 -1.01 8.20
N ASP A 91 14.95 -0.35 7.21
CA ASP A 91 14.25 0.54 6.32
C ASP A 91 13.21 -0.22 5.48
N ALA A 92 12.03 0.37 5.33
CA ALA A 92 10.93 -0.18 4.54
C ALA A 92 10.47 0.81 3.46
N LYS A 93 9.91 0.24 2.39
CA LYS A 93 9.18 0.96 1.35
C LYS A 93 7.87 1.50 1.90
N CYS A 94 7.43 2.69 1.49
CA CYS A 94 6.04 3.11 1.72
C CYS A 94 5.11 2.31 0.78
N ILE A 95 3.86 2.09 1.14
CA ILE A 95 2.88 1.42 0.27
C ILE A 95 2.13 2.47 -0.54
N PHE A 96 2.01 2.22 -1.84
CA PHE A 96 1.33 3.09 -2.77
C PHE A 96 0.28 2.28 -3.53
N ASN A 97 -0.99 2.58 -3.31
CA ASN A 97 -2.05 2.04 -4.13
C ASN A 97 -2.00 2.74 -5.50
N ILE A 98 -2.15 1.99 -6.58
CA ILE A 98 -2.09 2.50 -7.97
C ILE A 98 -3.09 3.66 -8.24
N ASN A 99 -4.13 3.79 -7.41
CA ASN A 99 -5.12 4.86 -7.51
C ASN A 99 -4.71 6.16 -6.79
N ALA A 100 -3.54 6.22 -6.16
CA ALA A 100 -3.07 7.39 -5.44
C ALA A 100 -2.52 8.47 -6.38
N SER A 101 -2.85 9.74 -6.11
CA SER A 101 -2.41 10.90 -6.92
C SER A 101 -1.18 11.64 -6.36
N PHE A 102 -0.63 11.22 -5.21
CA PHE A 102 0.44 11.96 -4.51
C PHE A 102 1.55 11.05 -3.97
N VAL A 103 2.78 11.31 -4.41
CA VAL A 103 3.98 10.55 -4.02
C VAL A 103 4.34 10.79 -2.55
N PRO A 104 4.58 9.74 -1.74
CA PRO A 104 4.87 9.89 -0.32
C PRO A 104 6.20 10.62 -0.10
N LYS A 105 6.17 11.68 0.71
CA LYS A 105 7.39 12.30 1.26
C LYS A 105 7.64 11.73 2.66
N GLY A 106 8.10 10.49 2.73
CA GLY A 106 8.22 9.77 3.99
C GLY A 106 9.24 8.65 3.99
N ARG A 107 9.61 8.22 5.19
CA ARG A 107 10.42 7.01 5.44
C ARG A 107 9.73 6.21 6.53
N SER A 108 9.66 4.90 6.34
CA SER A 108 9.16 3.95 7.33
C SER A 108 10.19 2.87 7.64
N THR A 109 9.90 2.06 8.65
CA THR A 109 10.67 0.86 9.00
C THR A 109 9.78 -0.38 8.98
N ILE A 110 10.39 -1.56 8.86
CA ILE A 110 9.68 -2.84 8.96
C ILE A 110 8.89 -2.92 10.28
N GLY A 111 9.44 -2.42 11.38
CA GLY A 111 8.73 -2.37 12.66
C GLY A 111 7.52 -1.43 12.67
N ASP A 112 7.55 -0.33 11.90
CA ASP A 112 6.38 0.55 11.74
C ASP A 112 5.28 -0.10 10.91
N HIS A 113 5.63 -0.80 9.83
CA HIS A 113 4.66 -1.58 9.05
C HIS A 113 4.10 -2.76 9.85
N ALA A 114 4.91 -3.43 10.66
CA ALA A 114 4.43 -4.49 11.55
C ALA A 114 3.36 -3.97 12.53
N ILE A 115 3.57 -2.79 13.13
CA ILE A 115 2.55 -2.15 13.96
C ILE A 115 1.28 -1.87 13.16
N ARG A 116 1.39 -1.32 11.93
CA ARG A 116 0.22 -1.02 11.10
C ARG A 116 -0.62 -2.27 10.80
N LEU A 117 0.03 -3.36 10.42
CA LEU A 117 -0.64 -4.65 10.15
C LEU A 117 -1.29 -5.23 11.41
N ILE A 118 -0.65 -5.11 12.57
CA ILE A 118 -1.26 -5.50 13.85
C ILE A 118 -2.52 -4.66 14.15
N GLU A 119 -2.52 -3.36 13.84
CA GLU A 119 -3.71 -2.53 14.00
C GLU A 119 -4.85 -2.92 13.07
N VAL A 120 -4.54 -3.29 11.83
CA VAL A 120 -5.51 -3.84 10.86
C VAL A 120 -6.14 -5.12 11.42
N TYR A 121 -5.32 -6.06 11.89
CA TYR A 121 -5.79 -7.29 12.54
C TYR A 121 -6.73 -7.02 13.72
N LYS A 122 -6.34 -6.10 14.61
CA LYS A 122 -7.11 -5.72 15.80
C LYS A 122 -8.45 -5.10 15.46
N SER A 123 -8.50 -4.33 14.37
CA SER A 123 -9.70 -3.60 13.94
C SER A 123 -10.57 -4.37 12.96
N LYS A 124 -10.15 -5.57 12.53
CA LYS A 124 -10.84 -6.41 11.54
C LYS A 124 -11.18 -5.64 10.26
N LYS A 125 -10.23 -4.81 9.82
CA LYS A 125 -10.32 -4.06 8.56
C LYS A 125 -9.69 -4.83 7.42
N GLU A 126 -10.16 -4.54 6.22
CA GLU A 126 -9.50 -4.92 4.97
C GLU A 126 -8.18 -4.17 4.80
N PHE A 127 -7.32 -4.63 3.89
CA PHE A 127 -6.02 -4.02 3.63
C PHE A 127 -5.65 -4.05 2.14
N PRO A 128 -5.00 -3.01 1.58
CA PRO A 128 -4.72 -1.71 2.20
C PRO A 128 -6.00 -0.89 2.44
N ASP A 129 -6.08 -0.22 3.58
CA ASP A 129 -7.23 0.61 3.99
C ASP A 129 -7.05 2.12 3.67
N GLU A 130 -5.91 2.49 3.08
CA GLU A 130 -5.62 3.83 2.60
C GLU A 130 -4.87 3.75 1.25
N PHE A 131 -4.98 4.79 0.43
CA PHE A 131 -4.28 4.86 -0.86
C PHE A 131 -2.76 5.02 -0.72
N LEU A 132 -2.29 5.57 0.40
CA LEU A 132 -0.89 5.78 0.68
C LEU A 132 -0.61 5.43 2.15
N ILE A 133 0.21 4.40 2.39
CA ILE A 133 0.53 3.94 3.75
C ILE A 133 2.03 4.02 3.96
N CYS A 134 2.48 5.07 4.67
CA CYS A 134 3.86 5.21 5.11
C CYS A 134 3.91 5.46 6.63
N PRO A 135 3.76 4.39 7.44
CA PRO A 135 3.55 4.52 8.88
C PRO A 135 4.82 5.00 9.57
N LYS A 136 4.64 5.76 10.66
CA LYS A 136 5.73 6.19 11.53
C LYS A 136 5.25 6.25 12.97
N TYR A 137 5.63 5.28 13.77
CA TYR A 137 5.12 5.16 15.14
C TYR A 137 6.18 5.45 16.19
N ASN A 138 5.78 6.23 17.20
CA ASN A 138 6.63 6.58 18.32
C ASN A 138 6.76 5.42 19.34
N ARG A 139 7.64 5.61 20.33
CA ARG A 139 7.87 4.62 21.41
C ARG A 139 6.62 4.34 22.24
N LYS A 140 5.72 5.32 22.40
CA LYS A 140 4.47 5.15 23.17
C LYS A 140 3.58 4.10 22.49
N LYS A 141 3.33 4.26 21.19
CA LYS A 141 2.51 3.30 20.42
C LYS A 141 3.10 1.89 20.44
N ARG A 142 4.42 1.77 20.27
CA ARG A 142 5.13 0.49 20.32
C ARG A 142 4.94 -0.23 21.67
N LYS A 143 4.97 0.52 22.78
CA LYS A 143 4.66 -0.02 24.11
C LYS A 143 3.18 -0.44 24.24
N GLU A 144 2.25 0.32 23.68
CA GLU A 144 0.82 -0.03 23.70
C GLU A 144 0.56 -1.36 22.97
N ILE A 145 1.17 -1.56 21.79
CA ILE A 145 1.06 -2.82 21.05
C ILE A 145 1.66 -4.00 21.84
N LYS A 146 2.84 -3.83 22.44
CA LYS A 146 3.45 -4.87 23.30
C LYS A 146 2.55 -5.26 24.48
N LYS A 147 1.99 -4.26 25.17
CA LYS A 147 1.07 -4.50 26.31
C LYS A 147 -0.19 -5.23 25.87
N TRP A 148 -0.76 -4.84 24.73
CA TRP A 148 -1.92 -5.52 24.16
C TRP A 148 -1.60 -6.99 23.84
N TRP A 149 -0.44 -7.26 23.21
CA TRP A 149 -0.06 -8.64 22.86
C TRP A 149 0.09 -9.55 24.08
N LEU A 150 0.66 -9.04 25.19
CA LEU A 150 0.78 -9.80 26.44
C LEU A 150 -0.58 -10.25 27.01
N LEU A 151 -1.67 -9.53 26.71
CA LEU A 151 -3.02 -9.88 27.16
C LEU A 151 -3.77 -10.78 26.18
N GLU A 152 -3.30 -10.87 24.93
CA GLU A 152 -4.03 -11.51 23.84
C GLU A 152 -3.39 -12.83 23.38
N LYS A 153 -2.07 -12.99 23.52
CA LYS A 153 -1.33 -14.14 22.97
C LYS A 153 -1.83 -15.50 23.46
N ASP A 154 -2.39 -15.57 24.66
CA ASP A 154 -2.82 -16.82 25.30
C ASP A 154 -4.33 -17.11 25.13
N LYS A 155 -5.08 -16.26 24.41
CA LYS A 155 -6.50 -16.47 24.08
C LYS A 155 -6.68 -17.17 22.73
#